data_AF-A0A3M1W2E4-F1
#
_entry.id   AF-A0A3M1W2E4-F1
#
_cell.length_a   1.000
_cell.length_b   1.000
_cell.length_c   1.000
_cell.angle_alpha   90.00
_cell.angle_beta   90.00
_cell.angle_gamma   90.00
#
_symmetry.space_group_name_H-M   'P 1'
#
loop_
_entity.id
_entity.type
_entity.pdbx_description
1 polymer ?
#
loop_
_entity_poly.entity_id
_entity_poly.type
_entity_poly.pdbx_seq_one_letter_code
_entity_poly.pdbx_strand_id
1 'polypeptide(L)'
;MGWWPRSSRKPGRGPAATGSSSCRTWNGRCACATGRRRSARGRKAQRTAPDRPRAQRERIPWRKDHECGEESAAGRCNGVPGGVPAGFAHGGNHDEHAEHASRSAFQRIAGEYEAIRTALVADSLESVSDHAKKIARRASRLEHAFDAEEAGVDEQHAGEVRALLPAIEKAAKELAAAGDLDSARAAFGALSESLISYGELVAGDKPVVASCPMVRRRWLQPEGEIGNPYLGKKMPRCGVVQEK
;
A
#
# COMPACT_ATOMS: atom_id res chain seq x y z
N MET A 1 -31.69 -69.23 -9.95
CA MET A 1 -31.97 -68.28 -8.84
C MET A 1 -32.65 -67.08 -9.48
N GLY A 2 -33.97 -67.13 -9.71
CA GLY A 2 -35.00 -66.56 -8.82
C GLY A 2 -35.29 -65.11 -9.23
N TRP A 3 -36.18 -64.88 -10.20
CA TRP A 3 -37.55 -64.33 -10.04
C TRP A 3 -37.64 -62.77 -10.04
N TRP A 4 -38.34 -62.25 -11.07
CA TRP A 4 -38.95 -60.90 -11.21
C TRP A 4 -40.16 -60.73 -10.25
N PRO A 5 -40.84 -59.55 -10.01
CA PRO A 5 -41.12 -58.49 -11.00
C PRO A 5 -41.31 -57.01 -10.55
N ARG A 6 -41.34 -56.16 -11.60
CA ARG A 6 -42.09 -54.91 -11.87
C ARG A 6 -43.24 -54.51 -10.92
N SER A 7 -43.32 -53.20 -10.62
CA SER A 7 -44.52 -52.32 -10.60
C SER A 7 -44.32 -51.16 -9.59
N SER A 8 -44.93 -49.98 -9.62
CA SER A 8 -45.60 -49.13 -10.63
C SER A 8 -46.07 -47.86 -9.90
N ARG A 9 -46.39 -46.79 -10.66
CA ARG A 9 -47.25 -45.62 -10.30
C ARG A 9 -46.64 -44.57 -9.35
N LYS A 10 -47.00 -43.28 -9.37
CA LYS A 10 -47.48 -42.24 -10.32
C LYS A 10 -47.62 -40.93 -9.44
N PRO A 11 -48.10 -39.76 -9.93
CA PRO A 11 -47.59 -38.42 -9.59
C PRO A 11 -48.46 -37.59 -8.62
N GLY A 12 -48.01 -36.37 -8.29
CA GLY A 12 -48.86 -35.24 -7.83
C GLY A 12 -48.02 -34.04 -7.36
N ARG A 13 -47.92 -32.93 -8.14
CA ARG A 13 -48.63 -31.62 -7.96
C ARG A 13 -48.51 -31.06 -6.53
N GLY A 14 -47.67 -30.07 -6.23
CA GLY A 14 -47.80 -28.60 -6.50
C GLY A 14 -48.15 -27.86 -5.16
N PRO A 15 -48.21 -26.51 -5.04
CA PRO A 15 -47.55 -25.42 -5.76
C PRO A 15 -46.85 -24.38 -4.85
N ALA A 16 -46.14 -23.44 -5.49
CA ALA A 16 -45.96 -22.00 -5.20
C ALA A 16 -45.85 -21.47 -3.75
N ALA A 17 -44.72 -20.82 -3.46
CA ALA A 17 -44.69 -19.63 -2.61
C ALA A 17 -43.78 -18.57 -3.25
N THR A 18 -44.42 -17.66 -3.99
CA THR A 18 -43.90 -16.37 -4.44
C THR A 18 -43.52 -15.51 -3.24
N GLY A 19 -42.23 -15.37 -2.95
CA GLY A 19 -41.71 -14.36 -2.03
C GLY A 19 -41.66 -13.00 -2.70
N SER A 20 -42.82 -12.35 -2.85
CA SER A 20 -42.89 -10.96 -3.29
C SER A 20 -42.30 -10.06 -2.20
N SER A 21 -41.10 -9.52 -2.45
CA SER A 21 -40.56 -8.41 -1.67
C SER A 21 -41.33 -7.15 -2.03
N SER A 22 -42.51 -6.96 -1.43
CA SER A 22 -43.21 -5.69 -1.50
C SER A 22 -42.57 -4.72 -0.50
N CYS A 23 -41.66 -3.88 -0.99
CA CYS A 23 -41.38 -2.60 -0.36
C CYS A 23 -42.69 -1.79 -0.35
N ARG A 24 -43.19 -1.46 0.83
CA ARG A 24 -44.17 -0.40 1.02
C ARG A 24 -43.62 0.62 1.98
N THR A 25 -43.21 1.75 1.42
CA THR A 25 -42.99 3.00 2.12
C THR A 25 -44.33 3.59 2.51
N TRP A 26 -44.52 3.94 3.78
CA TRP A 26 -45.57 4.86 4.20
C TRP A 26 -45.10 5.69 5.39
N ASN A 27 -45.10 7.01 5.19
CA ASN A 27 -44.89 8.12 6.13
C ASN A 27 -44.18 7.82 7.47
N GLY A 28 -42.88 8.10 7.48
CA GLY A 28 -42.06 8.56 8.61
C GLY A 28 -42.57 8.29 10.04
N ARG A 29 -41.84 7.40 10.73
CA ARG A 29 -41.88 7.01 12.16
C ARG A 29 -42.82 5.87 12.51
N CYS A 30 -42.27 4.82 13.13
CA CYS A 30 -42.48 4.58 14.57
C CYS A 30 -41.57 3.49 15.12
N ALA A 31 -41.32 3.60 16.42
CA ALA A 31 -40.47 2.78 17.26
C ALA A 31 -41.27 1.73 18.04
N CYS A 32 -40.57 1.12 19.01
CA CYS A 32 -41.03 0.31 20.16
C CYS A 32 -41.22 -1.19 19.88
N ALA A 33 -40.95 -2.13 20.79
CA ALA A 33 -40.28 -2.14 22.09
C ALA A 33 -40.16 -3.62 22.55
N THR A 34 -39.13 -3.91 23.36
CA THR A 34 -39.10 -4.86 24.50
C THR A 34 -39.41 -6.36 24.34
N GLY A 35 -38.46 -7.19 24.80
CA GLY A 35 -38.70 -8.56 25.28
C GLY A 35 -37.50 -9.12 26.06
N ARG A 36 -37.66 -9.30 27.39
CA ARG A 36 -36.64 -9.74 28.38
C ARG A 36 -36.30 -11.24 28.28
N ARG A 37 -35.16 -11.64 28.86
CA ARG A 37 -35.11 -12.64 29.96
C ARG A 37 -33.77 -12.60 30.72
N ARG A 38 -33.85 -12.63 32.06
CA ARG A 38 -32.74 -12.76 33.02
C ARG A 38 -32.50 -14.24 33.34
N SER A 39 -31.28 -14.61 33.68
CA SER A 39 -31.02 -15.67 34.67
C SER A 39 -29.73 -15.39 35.43
N ALA A 40 -29.75 -15.67 36.73
CA ALA A 40 -28.74 -15.34 37.72
C ALA A 40 -28.04 -16.60 38.23
N ARG A 41 -26.75 -16.50 38.62
CA ARG A 41 -26.15 -17.25 39.76
C ARG A 41 -24.70 -16.82 40.04
N GLY A 42 -24.36 -16.72 41.33
CA GLY A 42 -22.99 -16.87 41.86
C GLY A 42 -22.37 -15.64 42.53
N ARG A 43 -22.29 -15.62 43.87
CA ARG A 43 -21.60 -14.58 44.68
C ARG A 43 -20.25 -15.09 45.21
N LYS A 44 -19.41 -14.08 45.54
CA LYS A 44 -18.33 -14.00 46.57
C LYS A 44 -16.90 -14.10 46.05
N ALA A 45 -16.16 -12.99 46.11
CA ALA A 45 -15.19 -12.70 47.18
C ALA A 45 -14.46 -11.38 46.86
N GLN A 46 -14.30 -10.54 47.88
CA GLN A 46 -13.76 -9.19 47.81
C GLN A 46 -12.25 -9.24 48.04
N ARG A 47 -11.46 -8.54 47.22
CA ARG A 47 -10.17 -7.97 47.63
C ARG A 47 -10.02 -6.60 46.96
N THR A 48 -9.78 -5.62 47.81
CA THR A 48 -9.70 -4.18 47.56
C THR A 48 -8.43 -3.82 46.81
N ALA A 49 -8.55 -2.96 45.79
CA ALA A 49 -7.43 -2.29 45.13
C ALA A 49 -7.58 -0.78 45.33
N PRO A 50 -6.48 -0.04 45.58
CA PRO A 50 -6.55 1.37 45.97
C PRO A 50 -6.93 2.29 44.81
N ASP A 51 -7.73 3.29 45.17
CA ASP A 51 -8.25 4.41 44.39
C ASP A 51 -7.12 5.22 43.72
N ARG A 52 -7.23 5.45 42.40
CA ARG A 52 -6.37 6.39 41.67
C ARG A 52 -7.28 7.51 41.13
N PRO A 53 -7.06 8.78 41.52
CA PRO A 53 -8.02 9.84 41.25
C PRO A 53 -8.13 10.15 39.75
N ARG A 54 -9.39 10.31 39.34
CA ARG A 54 -9.87 10.67 38.01
C ARG A 54 -9.38 12.08 37.64
N ALA A 55 -8.36 12.16 36.81
CA ALA A 55 -7.94 13.41 36.19
C ALA A 55 -9.10 14.02 35.39
N GLN A 56 -9.42 15.26 35.71
CA GLN A 56 -10.50 16.03 35.13
C GLN A 56 -10.18 16.31 33.66
N ARG A 57 -11.05 15.83 32.76
CA ARG A 57 -11.02 16.14 31.35
C ARG A 57 -11.63 17.54 31.19
N GLU A 58 -10.80 18.56 31.16
CA GLU A 58 -11.26 19.91 30.87
C GLU A 58 -11.73 19.99 29.41
N ARG A 59 -12.98 20.42 29.25
CA ARG A 59 -13.65 20.60 27.97
C ARG A 59 -13.13 21.89 27.34
N ILE A 60 -12.41 21.76 26.24
CA ILE A 60 -12.06 22.87 25.34
C ILE A 60 -13.38 23.49 24.82
N PRO A 61 -13.67 24.77 25.08
CA PRO A 61 -14.84 25.42 24.52
C PRO A 61 -14.63 25.76 23.04
N TRP A 62 -15.64 25.47 22.23
CA TRP A 62 -15.73 25.89 20.83
C TRP A 62 -15.74 27.41 20.77
N ARG A 63 -14.73 28.01 20.12
CA ARG A 63 -14.70 29.44 19.82
C ARG A 63 -15.61 29.68 18.61
N LYS A 64 -16.72 30.39 18.85
CA LYS A 64 -17.59 30.94 17.82
C LYS A 64 -17.13 32.34 17.45
N ASP A 65 -17.51 32.70 16.23
CA ASP A 65 -17.62 34.05 15.66
C ASP A 65 -16.33 34.64 15.08
N HIS A 66 -16.21 34.41 13.77
CA HIS A 66 -15.58 35.34 12.84
C HIS A 66 -16.54 36.52 12.65
N GLU A 67 -16.09 37.70 13.05
CA GLU A 67 -16.72 38.97 12.67
C GLU A 67 -15.78 39.70 11.71
N CYS A 68 -16.38 40.27 10.67
CA CYS A 68 -15.74 40.96 9.56
C CYS A 68 -16.13 42.45 9.63
N GLY A 69 -15.16 43.35 9.44
CA GLY A 69 -15.36 44.80 9.33
C GLY A 69 -14.15 45.56 9.87
N GLU A 70 -13.35 46.18 8.99
CA GLU A 70 -13.26 47.65 8.78
C GLU A 70 -12.44 48.34 9.89
N GLU A 71 -11.51 49.26 9.69
CA GLU A 71 -10.92 49.93 8.54
C GLU A 71 -9.67 50.68 9.08
N SER A 72 -8.78 51.09 8.18
CA SER A 72 -7.95 52.30 8.31
C SER A 72 -6.70 52.33 9.24
N ALA A 73 -5.56 52.39 8.53
CA ALA A 73 -4.58 53.49 8.56
C ALA A 73 -3.16 53.20 9.10
N ALA A 74 -2.23 53.28 8.13
CA ALA A 74 -0.91 53.90 8.20
C ALA A 74 0.19 53.26 9.08
N GLY A 75 1.21 52.71 8.41
CA GLY A 75 2.52 52.46 8.99
C GLY A 75 3.52 51.96 7.95
N ARG A 76 4.34 52.88 7.42
CA ARG A 76 5.29 52.67 6.31
C ARG A 76 6.40 51.67 6.62
N CYS A 77 6.80 51.03 5.52
CA CYS A 77 8.10 50.44 5.21
C CYS A 77 9.31 51.27 5.64
N ASN A 78 10.35 50.59 6.14
CA ASN A 78 11.76 50.95 5.98
C ASN A 78 12.62 49.69 5.96
N GLY A 79 13.48 49.59 4.94
CA GLY A 79 14.29 48.43 4.63
C GLY A 79 15.59 48.33 5.42
N VAL A 80 16.21 47.16 5.33
CA VAL A 80 17.62 46.93 5.58
C VAL A 80 18.18 46.11 4.40
N PRO A 81 19.22 46.59 3.70
CA PRO A 81 19.97 45.78 2.77
C PRO A 81 21.05 45.00 3.52
N GLY A 82 20.94 43.68 3.57
CA GLY A 82 21.95 42.77 4.13
C GLY A 82 22.39 41.77 3.07
N GLY A 83 23.63 41.91 2.61
CA GLY A 83 24.20 41.22 1.46
C GLY A 83 24.27 39.69 1.58
N VAL A 84 24.06 39.04 0.44
CA VAL A 84 24.41 37.64 0.19
C VAL A 84 25.88 37.57 -0.27
N PRO A 85 26.74 36.75 0.35
CA PRO A 85 28.00 36.40 -0.27
C PRO A 85 27.75 35.41 -1.41
N ALA A 86 28.34 35.72 -2.57
CA ALA A 86 28.45 34.85 -3.71
C ALA A 86 29.45 33.70 -3.43
N GLY A 87 29.08 32.49 -3.87
CA GLY A 87 30.03 31.40 -4.08
C GLY A 87 29.68 30.12 -3.35
N PHE A 88 28.90 29.25 -3.99
CA PHE A 88 29.12 27.80 -4.06
C PHE A 88 28.14 27.23 -5.09
N ALA A 89 28.55 27.21 -6.35
CA ALA A 89 27.84 26.53 -7.42
C ALA A 89 28.03 25.01 -7.25
N HIS A 90 27.05 24.32 -6.67
CA HIS A 90 26.84 22.90 -6.93
C HIS A 90 25.82 22.81 -8.06
N GLY A 91 26.34 22.78 -9.28
CA GLY A 91 25.59 22.41 -10.48
C GLY A 91 25.24 20.94 -10.40
N GLY A 92 24.05 20.63 -9.91
CA GLY A 92 23.33 19.42 -10.20
C GLY A 92 22.03 19.82 -10.86
N ASN A 93 21.96 19.72 -12.19
CA ASN A 93 20.69 19.70 -12.90
C ASN A 93 19.89 18.51 -12.37
N HIS A 94 19.04 18.74 -11.38
CA HIS A 94 17.89 17.88 -11.14
C HIS A 94 16.75 18.43 -12.00
N ASP A 95 16.81 18.07 -13.29
CA ASP A 95 15.66 18.04 -14.17
C ASP A 95 14.66 17.01 -13.64
N GLU A 96 13.91 17.34 -12.58
CA GLU A 96 12.87 16.46 -12.00
C GLU A 96 11.45 17.02 -12.17
N HIS A 97 11.22 17.84 -13.21
CA HIS A 97 9.90 18.43 -13.46
C HIS A 97 9.47 18.37 -14.92
N ALA A 98 9.49 17.20 -15.57
CA ALA A 98 8.71 16.99 -16.82
C ALA A 98 8.57 15.53 -17.28
N GLU A 99 8.09 14.59 -16.45
CA GLU A 99 7.51 13.36 -17.04
C GLU A 99 6.48 12.67 -16.11
N HIS A 100 5.40 13.37 -15.80
CA HIS A 100 4.22 12.83 -15.13
C HIS A 100 3.02 12.72 -16.07
N ALA A 101 3.25 12.42 -17.35
CA ALA A 101 2.22 11.79 -18.17
C ALA A 101 1.96 10.38 -17.59
N SER A 102 0.69 9.97 -17.56
CA SER A 102 0.10 8.93 -16.69
C SER A 102 1.00 7.70 -16.48
N ARG A 103 1.76 7.69 -15.37
CA ARG A 103 2.58 6.53 -15.00
C ARG A 103 1.68 5.38 -14.53
N SER A 104 1.91 4.15 -14.99
CA SER A 104 1.19 2.97 -14.47
C SER A 104 1.53 2.72 -12.99
N ALA A 105 0.75 1.89 -12.30
CA ALA A 105 1.06 1.44 -10.95
C ALA A 105 2.43 0.74 -10.91
N PHE A 106 2.76 -0.06 -11.92
CA PHE A 106 4.10 -0.66 -12.05
C PHE A 106 5.18 0.41 -12.10
N GLN A 107 5.07 1.42 -12.97
CA GLN A 107 6.08 2.49 -13.08
C GLN A 107 6.24 3.28 -11.77
N ARG A 108 5.15 3.51 -11.04
CA ARG A 108 5.22 4.13 -9.71
C ARG A 108 5.93 3.23 -8.71
N ILE A 109 5.64 1.92 -8.70
CA ILE A 109 6.31 0.96 -7.82
C ILE A 109 7.81 0.85 -8.18
N ALA A 110 8.14 0.79 -9.47
CA ALA A 110 9.50 0.72 -9.97
C ALA A 110 10.32 1.96 -9.56
N GLY A 111 9.73 3.16 -9.58
CA GLY A 111 10.40 4.37 -9.09
C GLY A 111 10.74 4.32 -7.60
N GLU A 112 9.82 3.85 -6.75
CA GLU A 112 10.10 3.69 -5.32
C GLU A 112 11.14 2.56 -5.08
N TYR A 113 11.07 1.49 -5.86
CA TYR A 113 12.02 0.38 -5.80
C TYR A 113 13.44 0.84 -6.19
N GLU A 114 13.56 1.69 -7.20
CA GLU A 114 14.84 2.23 -7.66
C GLU A 114 15.50 3.13 -6.60
N ALA A 115 14.70 3.94 -5.88
CA ALA A 115 15.19 4.71 -4.75
C ALA A 115 15.76 3.80 -3.65
N ILE A 116 15.08 2.70 -3.34
CA ILE A 116 15.59 1.69 -2.40
C ILE A 116 16.89 1.06 -2.91
N ARG A 117 16.92 0.63 -4.18
CA ARG A 117 18.10 0.03 -4.79
C ARG A 117 19.31 0.94 -4.64
N THR A 118 19.16 2.22 -4.97
CA THR A 118 20.23 3.23 -4.88
C THR A 118 20.74 3.39 -3.45
N ALA A 119 19.84 3.43 -2.46
CA ALA A 119 20.23 3.46 -1.04
C ALA A 119 21.03 2.21 -0.63
N LEU A 120 20.60 1.01 -1.06
CA LEU A 120 21.28 -0.26 -0.74
C LEU A 120 22.64 -0.41 -1.45
N VAL A 121 22.80 0.14 -2.66
CA VAL A 121 24.09 0.26 -3.34
C VAL A 121 25.05 1.13 -2.52
N ALA A 122 24.55 2.17 -1.88
CA ALA A 122 25.31 3.05 -1.00
C ALA A 122 25.52 2.50 0.43
N ASP A 123 25.13 1.25 0.72
CA ASP A 123 25.12 0.68 2.08
C ASP A 123 24.31 1.54 3.08
N SER A 124 23.23 2.18 2.62
CA SER A 124 22.36 3.03 3.44
C SER A 124 20.96 2.43 3.59
N LEU A 125 20.38 2.62 4.77
CA LEU A 125 18.97 2.32 5.06
C LEU A 125 18.11 3.59 5.08
N GLU A 126 18.70 4.75 4.80
CA GLU A 126 17.96 6.01 4.74
C GLU A 126 16.85 5.91 3.70
N SER A 127 15.65 6.36 4.06
CA SER A 127 14.43 6.33 3.24
C SER A 127 13.93 4.94 2.79
N VAL A 128 14.68 3.86 2.98
CA VAL A 128 14.30 2.50 2.55
C VAL A 128 12.94 2.11 3.14
N SER A 129 12.74 2.35 4.44
CA SER A 129 11.48 2.03 5.11
C SER A 129 10.29 2.79 4.51
N ASP A 130 10.49 4.04 4.11
CA ASP A 130 9.41 4.89 3.61
C ASP A 130 9.03 4.56 2.17
N HIS A 131 10.02 4.33 1.31
CA HIS A 131 9.78 3.83 -0.04
C HIS A 131 9.13 2.44 -0.02
N ALA A 132 9.59 1.54 0.85
CA ALA A 132 9.00 0.21 1.00
C ALA A 132 7.53 0.27 1.47
N LYS A 133 7.19 1.16 2.42
CA LYS A 133 5.79 1.41 2.80
C LYS A 133 4.94 1.91 1.65
N LYS A 134 5.47 2.78 0.78
CA LYS A 134 4.75 3.28 -0.40
C LYS A 134 4.48 2.14 -1.39
N ILE A 135 5.46 1.26 -1.64
CA ILE A 135 5.27 0.06 -2.47
C ILE A 135 4.17 -0.82 -1.89
N ALA A 136 4.24 -1.15 -0.59
CA ALA A 136 3.24 -1.98 0.06
C ALA A 136 1.82 -1.39 -0.05
N ARG A 137 1.66 -0.08 0.16
CA ARG A 137 0.37 0.60 0.03
C ARG A 137 -0.17 0.59 -1.40
N ARG A 138 0.71 0.73 -2.40
CA ARG A 138 0.32 0.69 -3.83
C ARG A 138 -0.10 -0.71 -4.23
N ALA A 139 0.70 -1.72 -3.90
CA ALA A 139 0.38 -3.13 -4.16
C ALA A 139 -0.97 -3.51 -3.52
N SER A 140 -1.17 -3.15 -2.25
CA SER A 140 -2.44 -3.40 -1.55
C SER A 140 -3.63 -2.71 -2.22
N ARG A 141 -3.50 -1.44 -2.59
CA ARG A 141 -4.58 -0.69 -3.27
C ARG A 141 -4.95 -1.35 -4.60
N LEU A 142 -3.95 -1.69 -5.40
CA LEU A 142 -4.15 -2.32 -6.70
C LEU A 142 -4.76 -3.72 -6.56
N GLU A 143 -4.45 -4.46 -5.48
CA GLU A 143 -5.07 -5.77 -5.22
C GLU A 143 -6.57 -5.64 -4.92
N HIS A 144 -6.95 -4.65 -4.10
CA HIS A 144 -8.33 -4.46 -3.65
C HIS A 144 -9.25 -3.93 -4.76
N ALA A 145 -8.72 -3.10 -5.64
CA ALA A 145 -9.44 -2.51 -6.77
C ALA A 145 -8.62 -2.71 -8.04
N PHE A 146 -8.46 -3.97 -8.45
CA PHE A 146 -7.62 -4.32 -9.58
C PHE A 146 -8.21 -3.79 -10.89
N ASP A 147 -7.35 -3.13 -11.65
CA ASP A 147 -7.58 -2.62 -12.99
C ASP A 147 -6.32 -2.87 -13.82
N ALA A 148 -6.46 -3.46 -15.01
CA ALA A 148 -5.33 -3.88 -15.83
C ALA A 148 -4.60 -2.68 -16.46
N GLU A 149 -5.35 -1.65 -16.87
CA GLU A 149 -4.79 -0.41 -17.42
C GLU A 149 -3.98 0.33 -16.35
N GLU A 150 -4.52 0.45 -15.12
CA GLU A 150 -3.79 1.02 -13.98
C GLU A 150 -2.54 0.20 -13.65
N ALA A 151 -2.63 -1.13 -13.69
CA ALA A 151 -1.48 -2.02 -13.52
C ALA A 151 -0.41 -1.84 -14.62
N GLY A 152 -0.81 -1.40 -15.81
CA GLY A 152 0.06 -1.27 -16.98
C GLY A 152 0.30 -2.61 -17.68
N VAL A 153 -0.70 -3.50 -17.64
CA VAL A 153 -0.64 -4.82 -18.30
C VAL A 153 -1.84 -5.04 -19.19
N ASP A 154 -1.68 -5.91 -20.17
CA ASP A 154 -2.81 -6.39 -20.98
C ASP A 154 -3.76 -7.26 -20.13
N GLU A 155 -5.04 -7.27 -20.49
CA GLU A 155 -6.09 -8.05 -19.82
C GLU A 155 -5.77 -9.54 -19.66
N GLN A 156 -5.02 -10.11 -20.61
CA GLN A 156 -4.60 -11.51 -20.55
C GLN A 156 -3.66 -11.82 -19.37
N HIS A 157 -2.88 -10.85 -18.89
CA HIS A 157 -1.95 -11.01 -17.78
C HIS A 157 -2.52 -10.51 -16.43
N ALA A 158 -3.74 -9.97 -16.43
CA ALA A 158 -4.37 -9.39 -15.24
C ALA A 158 -4.42 -10.36 -14.05
N GLY A 159 -4.78 -11.63 -14.30
CA GLY A 159 -4.86 -12.66 -13.27
C GLY A 159 -3.50 -12.98 -12.65
N GLU A 160 -2.45 -13.03 -13.46
CA GLU A 160 -1.08 -13.32 -13.02
C GLU A 160 -0.52 -12.18 -12.18
N VAL A 161 -0.66 -10.94 -12.64
CA VAL A 161 -0.24 -9.75 -11.87
C VAL A 161 -0.98 -9.69 -10.54
N ARG A 162 -2.31 -9.91 -10.54
CA ARG A 162 -3.09 -9.90 -9.30
C ARG A 162 -2.60 -10.93 -8.29
N ALA A 163 -2.15 -12.11 -8.75
CA ALA A 163 -1.58 -13.14 -7.88
C ALA A 163 -0.20 -12.76 -7.30
N LEU A 164 0.55 -11.88 -7.96
CA LEU A 164 1.85 -11.38 -7.47
C LEU A 164 1.71 -10.28 -6.41
N LEU A 165 0.63 -9.50 -6.43
CA LEU A 165 0.45 -8.33 -5.54
C LEU A 165 0.58 -8.65 -4.03
N PRO A 166 0.02 -9.76 -3.50
CA PRO A 166 0.20 -10.12 -2.09
C PRO A 166 1.66 -10.39 -1.73
N ALA A 167 2.43 -11.01 -2.64
CA ALA A 167 3.85 -11.28 -2.43
C ALA A 167 4.67 -9.99 -2.43
N ILE A 168 4.37 -9.08 -3.37
CA ILE A 168 4.97 -7.74 -3.43
C ILE A 168 4.67 -6.95 -2.15
N GLU A 169 3.41 -6.92 -1.72
CA GLU A 169 3.01 -6.22 -0.50
C GLU A 169 3.73 -6.78 0.73
N LYS A 170 3.77 -8.11 0.87
CA LYS A 170 4.44 -8.79 1.98
C LYS A 170 5.93 -8.46 2.01
N ALA A 171 6.65 -8.65 0.90
CA ALA A 171 8.08 -8.40 0.84
C ALA A 171 8.40 -6.91 1.11
N ALA A 172 7.57 -6.00 0.60
CA ALA A 172 7.72 -4.57 0.88
C ALA A 172 7.47 -4.22 2.36
N LYS A 173 6.53 -4.90 3.04
CA LYS A 173 6.32 -4.74 4.48
C LYS A 173 7.49 -5.27 5.30
N GLU A 174 8.05 -6.43 4.93
CA GLU A 174 9.24 -7.00 5.57
C GLU A 174 10.44 -6.07 5.41
N LEU A 175 10.64 -5.55 4.19
CA LEU A 175 11.68 -4.57 3.89
C LEU A 175 11.51 -3.27 4.70
N ALA A 176 10.26 -2.81 4.86
CA ALA A 176 9.98 -1.63 5.67
C ALA A 176 10.28 -1.81 7.17
N ALA A 177 10.24 -3.06 7.65
CA ALA A 177 10.52 -3.44 9.03
C ALA A 177 11.98 -3.87 9.27
N ALA A 178 12.81 -3.95 8.22
CA ALA A 178 14.21 -4.31 8.33
C ALA A 178 14.99 -3.29 9.19
N GLY A 179 15.73 -3.80 10.16
CA GLY A 179 16.52 -2.98 11.09
C GLY A 179 18.00 -2.86 10.72
N ASP A 180 18.45 -3.64 9.74
CA ASP A 180 19.86 -3.76 9.36
C ASP A 180 19.99 -4.05 7.85
N LEU A 181 21.21 -3.90 7.32
CA LEU A 181 21.47 -4.05 5.87
C LEU A 181 21.24 -5.48 5.37
N ASP A 182 21.50 -6.49 6.20
CA ASP A 182 21.38 -7.89 5.77
C ASP A 182 19.91 -8.29 5.67
N SER A 183 19.09 -7.92 6.67
CA SER A 183 17.64 -8.11 6.63
C SER A 183 16.99 -7.31 5.51
N ALA A 184 17.44 -6.07 5.26
CA ALA A 184 16.96 -5.26 4.15
C ALA A 184 17.29 -5.89 2.80
N ARG A 185 18.52 -6.39 2.58
CA ARG A 185 18.91 -7.07 1.34
C ARG A 185 18.17 -8.38 1.12
N ALA A 186 17.90 -9.12 2.20
CA ALA A 186 17.12 -10.34 2.12
C ALA A 186 15.71 -10.04 1.61
N ALA A 187 15.01 -9.10 2.26
CA ALA A 187 13.65 -8.69 1.88
C ALA A 187 13.60 -8.02 0.49
N PHE A 188 14.60 -7.20 0.16
CA PHE A 188 14.75 -6.60 -1.17
C PHE A 188 14.87 -7.67 -2.26
N GLY A 189 15.57 -8.77 -1.99
CA GLY A 189 15.64 -9.87 -2.95
C GLY A 189 14.29 -10.54 -3.21
N ALA A 190 13.51 -10.78 -2.15
CA ALA A 190 12.15 -11.32 -2.30
C ALA A 190 11.25 -10.36 -3.11
N LEU A 191 11.34 -9.06 -2.82
CA LEU A 191 10.63 -8.03 -3.56
C LEU A 191 11.07 -7.99 -5.04
N SER A 192 12.37 -8.11 -5.29
CA SER A 192 12.96 -8.07 -6.64
C SER A 192 12.42 -9.19 -7.51
N GLU A 193 12.38 -10.43 -7.00
CA GLU A 193 11.86 -11.57 -7.78
C GLU A 193 10.39 -11.37 -8.17
N SER A 194 9.54 -10.92 -7.24
CA SER A 194 8.13 -10.64 -7.57
C SER A 194 7.96 -9.47 -8.54
N LEU A 195 8.79 -8.44 -8.45
CA LEU A 195 8.73 -7.30 -9.38
C LEU A 195 9.30 -7.61 -10.76
N ILE A 196 10.29 -8.51 -10.85
CA ILE A 196 10.77 -9.01 -12.15
C ILE A 196 9.64 -9.75 -12.85
N SER A 197 8.97 -10.68 -12.16
CA SER A 197 7.82 -11.38 -12.74
C SER A 197 6.68 -10.44 -13.14
N TYR A 198 6.43 -9.38 -12.36
CA TYR A 198 5.48 -8.35 -12.77
C TYR A 198 5.98 -7.60 -14.03
N GLY A 199 7.23 -7.14 -14.04
CA GLY A 199 7.80 -6.42 -15.19
C GLY A 199 7.84 -7.25 -16.48
N GLU A 200 7.98 -8.58 -16.40
CA GLU A 200 7.89 -9.48 -17.56
C GLU A 200 6.51 -9.37 -18.25
N LEU A 201 5.44 -9.18 -17.46
CA LEU A 201 4.04 -9.08 -17.93
C LEU A 201 3.62 -7.65 -18.33
N VAL A 202 4.42 -6.64 -17.99
CA VAL A 202 4.15 -5.24 -18.32
C VAL A 202 4.45 -4.95 -19.78
N ALA A 203 3.50 -4.25 -20.41
CA ALA A 203 3.64 -3.73 -21.77
C ALA A 203 4.38 -2.38 -21.75
N GLY A 204 5.21 -2.14 -22.76
CA GLY A 204 5.88 -0.85 -22.96
C GLY A 204 7.22 -0.72 -22.22
N ASP A 205 7.53 0.51 -21.81
CA ASP A 205 8.83 0.86 -21.20
C ASP A 205 8.96 0.26 -19.80
N LYS A 206 10.04 -0.50 -19.59
CA LYS A 206 10.34 -1.17 -18.34
C LYS A 206 11.84 -1.19 -18.04
N PRO A 207 12.22 -1.20 -16.75
CA PRO A 207 13.62 -1.33 -16.33
C PRO A 207 14.25 -2.61 -16.86
N VAL A 208 15.58 -2.60 -17.04
CA VAL A 208 16.33 -3.80 -17.41
C VAL A 208 16.49 -4.72 -16.20
N VAL A 209 16.57 -6.02 -16.45
CA VAL A 209 16.89 -7.02 -15.42
C VAL A 209 18.41 -7.18 -15.37
N ALA A 210 18.99 -6.94 -14.21
CA ALA A 210 20.39 -7.24 -13.94
C ALA A 210 20.52 -8.42 -12.97
N SER A 211 21.63 -9.13 -13.04
CA SER A 211 21.92 -10.28 -12.20
C SER A 211 23.37 -10.32 -11.76
N CYS A 212 23.62 -10.81 -10.55
CA CYS A 212 24.97 -11.02 -10.06
C CYS A 212 25.24 -12.54 -9.99
N PRO A 213 26.18 -13.08 -10.78
CA PRO A 213 26.46 -14.51 -10.82
C PRO A 213 27.01 -15.08 -9.50
N MET A 214 27.60 -14.21 -8.67
CA MET A 214 28.20 -14.58 -7.38
C MET A 214 27.15 -14.81 -6.29
N VAL A 215 26.21 -13.87 -6.13
CA VAL A 215 25.13 -13.99 -5.14
C VAL A 215 23.90 -14.70 -5.69
N ARG A 216 23.86 -14.95 -7.01
CA ARG A 216 22.74 -15.58 -7.74
C ARG A 216 21.39 -14.90 -7.47
N ARG A 217 21.41 -13.57 -7.46
CA ARG A 217 20.21 -12.73 -7.29
C ARG A 217 20.06 -11.79 -8.46
N ARG A 218 18.80 -11.54 -8.82
CA ARG A 218 18.41 -10.62 -9.87
C ARG A 218 17.78 -9.36 -9.27
N TRP A 219 17.78 -8.27 -10.03
CA TRP A 219 17.13 -7.01 -9.67
C TRP A 219 16.74 -6.23 -10.92
N LEU A 220 15.84 -5.25 -10.75
CA LEU A 220 15.50 -4.28 -11.78
C LEU A 220 16.35 -3.03 -11.63
N GLN A 221 16.75 -2.40 -12.73
CA GLN A 221 17.36 -1.06 -12.70
C GLN A 221 17.14 -0.34 -14.04
N PRO A 222 17.26 1.00 -14.08
CA PRO A 222 17.34 1.72 -15.33
C PRO A 222 18.49 1.24 -16.21
N GLU A 223 18.38 1.47 -17.51
CA GLU A 223 19.50 1.25 -18.43
C GLU A 223 20.67 2.17 -18.07
N GLY A 224 21.89 1.64 -18.11
CA GLY A 224 23.10 2.38 -17.71
C GLY A 224 24.05 1.56 -16.84
N GLU A 225 24.73 2.23 -15.92
CA GLU A 225 25.74 1.62 -15.06
C GLU A 225 25.13 0.60 -14.07
N ILE A 226 25.78 -0.54 -13.91
CA ILE A 226 25.41 -1.57 -12.94
C ILE A 226 25.61 -1.03 -11.52
N GLY A 227 24.55 -1.10 -10.71
CA GLY A 227 24.63 -0.88 -9.26
C GLY A 227 24.05 -2.06 -8.49
N ASN A 228 24.91 -2.85 -7.84
CA ASN A 228 24.55 -4.05 -7.11
C ASN A 228 24.05 -3.74 -5.68
N PRO A 229 22.73 -3.90 -5.40
CA PRO A 229 22.17 -3.58 -4.08
C PRO A 229 22.55 -4.63 -3.00
N TYR A 230 23.00 -5.82 -3.41
CA TYR A 230 23.31 -6.93 -2.51
C TYR A 230 24.74 -6.87 -1.95
N LEU A 231 25.68 -6.37 -2.76
CA LEU A 231 27.09 -6.25 -2.36
C LEU A 231 27.48 -4.82 -1.97
N GLY A 232 26.61 -3.83 -2.23
CA GLY A 232 26.81 -2.44 -1.80
C GLY A 232 28.14 -1.86 -2.30
N LYS A 233 28.79 -1.06 -1.46
CA LYS A 233 30.07 -0.42 -1.77
C LYS A 233 31.23 -1.39 -1.94
N LYS A 234 31.10 -2.64 -1.48
CA LYS A 234 32.16 -3.64 -1.64
C LYS A 234 32.38 -4.00 -3.11
N MET A 235 31.29 -4.16 -3.86
CA MET A 235 31.33 -4.54 -5.28
C MET A 235 30.12 -3.95 -6.05
N PRO A 236 30.03 -2.61 -6.16
CA PRO A 236 28.85 -1.96 -6.73
C PRO A 236 28.66 -2.29 -8.22
N ARG A 237 29.75 -2.56 -8.95
CA ARG A 237 29.72 -2.89 -10.38
C ARG A 237 29.59 -4.39 -10.67
N CYS A 238 29.43 -5.24 -9.66
CA CYS A 238 29.32 -6.67 -9.88
C CYS A 238 27.93 -7.04 -10.37
N GLY A 239 27.78 -7.29 -11.66
CA GLY A 239 26.55 -7.76 -12.27
C GLY A 239 26.63 -7.74 -13.78
N VAL A 240 25.68 -8.42 -14.41
CA VAL A 240 25.47 -8.41 -15.86
C VAL A 240 24.02 -8.03 -16.13
N VAL A 241 23.81 -7.18 -17.13
CA VAL A 241 22.46 -6.91 -17.66
C VAL A 241 22.04 -8.13 -18.46
N GLN A 242 20.83 -8.61 -18.21
CA GLN A 242 20.21 -9.66 -19.01
C GLN A 242 19.51 -9.00 -20.19
N GLU A 243 19.67 -9.58 -21.38
CA GLU A 243 18.99 -9.08 -22.58
C GLU A 243 17.45 -9.17 -22.42
N LYS A 244 16.77 -8.24 -23.08
CA LYS A 244 15.32 -8.03 -23.03
C LYS A 244 14.54 -9.10 -23.79
#